data_AF-D8U0V1-F1
#
_entry.id   AF-D8U0V1-F1
#
_cell.length_a   1.000
_cell.length_b   1.000
_cell.length_c   1.000
_cell.angle_alpha   90.00
_cell.angle_beta   90.00
_cell.angle_gamma   90.00
#
_symmetry.space_group_name_H-M   'P 1'
#
loop_
_entity.id
_entity.type
_entity.pdbx_description
1 polymer ?
#
loop_
_entity_poly.entity_id
_entity_poly.type
_entity_poly.pdbx_seq_one_letter_code
_entity_poly.pdbx_strand_id
1 'polypeptide(L)'
;MDLTRAYGPHRHSGNHGAGVCASGMESCNGAEFPEQPQKVITPGYMQTRNDCCTETRNDCCTLPPSQAQAQSMLNPKQEVNLKCSCSNHTYEEDFDLVDAINTGGKAVLVVELKSRVNFKYDIWQPLATALELAIQNETDPVTLLLTDASDWYFATVQLVQKIDNKGPPLPKGNSQAHGYQFQACGHEFCLFDWVQFECNLLSTSKRSSSSVVPKVFAHMHTVLYPGEDITQVVDWAKLASETLQTLADKWANPVITDLVSSRKVEDLKQKLEVAEQEIEAEKKTLEVAEQKLEDLKQKLEVAEQEIEALKRQLQKQQQHGQ
;
A
#
# COMPACT_ATOMS: atom_id res chain seq x y z
N MET A 1 10.39 -22.10 42.01
CA MET A 1 9.30 -23.08 42.21
C MET A 1 9.40 -24.08 41.07
N ASP A 2 9.81 -25.31 41.40
CA ASP A 2 9.99 -26.41 40.44
C ASP A 2 8.64 -26.95 39.97
N LEU A 3 8.41 -26.91 38.67
CA LEU A 3 7.31 -27.62 38.01
C LEU A 3 7.91 -28.69 37.10
N THR A 4 8.29 -29.80 37.71
CA THR A 4 8.51 -31.06 37.00
C THR A 4 7.47 -32.06 37.47
N ARG A 5 6.83 -32.71 36.49
CA ARG A 5 6.23 -34.06 36.53
C ARG A 5 4.70 -34.14 36.69
N ALA A 6 4.02 -34.33 35.57
CA ALA A 6 2.94 -35.32 35.42
C ALA A 6 2.74 -35.67 33.94
N TYR A 7 3.49 -36.67 33.45
CA TYR A 7 3.14 -37.45 32.27
C TYR A 7 2.58 -38.79 32.75
N GLY A 8 1.42 -39.18 32.23
CA GLY A 8 0.80 -40.48 32.43
C GLY A 8 -0.32 -40.72 31.41
N PRO A 9 -0.28 -41.78 30.58
CA PRO A 9 -1.15 -41.97 29.42
C PRO A 9 -2.37 -42.84 29.73
N HIS A 10 -3.45 -42.78 28.93
CA HIS A 10 -4.30 -43.94 28.64
C HIS A 10 -5.17 -43.79 27.37
N ARG A 11 -5.47 -44.95 26.79
CA ARG A 11 -5.98 -45.24 25.44
C ARG A 11 -7.52 -45.36 25.35
N HIS A 12 -8.01 -45.12 24.12
CA HIS A 12 -9.13 -45.72 23.36
C HIS A 12 -10.46 -46.17 23.99
N SER A 13 -11.56 -45.67 23.37
CA SER A 13 -12.76 -46.37 22.86
C SER A 13 -13.81 -45.27 22.55
N GLY A 14 -14.49 -45.10 21.41
CA GLY A 14 -15.06 -46.04 20.45
C GLY A 14 -16.59 -46.11 20.62
N ASN A 15 -17.37 -45.29 19.89
CA ASN A 15 -18.55 -45.69 19.07
C ASN A 15 -19.60 -44.59 18.77
N HIS A 16 -19.97 -44.60 17.48
CA HIS A 16 -21.21 -44.26 16.76
C HIS A 16 -22.46 -43.66 17.44
N GLY A 17 -23.06 -42.70 16.72
CA GLY A 17 -24.49 -42.40 16.77
C GLY A 17 -24.89 -41.33 15.74
N ALA A 18 -25.50 -41.75 14.63
CA ALA A 18 -26.06 -40.89 13.59
C ALA A 18 -27.39 -40.25 14.01
N GLY A 19 -27.70 -39.07 13.45
CA GLY A 19 -29.01 -38.42 13.59
C GLY A 19 -29.17 -37.24 12.64
N VAL A 20 -29.76 -37.50 11.48
CA VAL A 20 -30.26 -36.51 10.51
C VAL A 20 -31.63 -36.02 10.98
N CYS A 21 -31.91 -34.71 10.91
CA CYS A 21 -33.22 -34.16 10.55
C CYS A 21 -33.09 -32.68 10.18
N ALA A 22 -33.85 -32.29 9.17
CA ALA A 22 -33.78 -31.01 8.47
C ALA A 22 -34.93 -30.06 8.86
N SER A 23 -34.74 -28.79 8.49
CA SER A 23 -35.75 -27.78 8.11
C SER A 23 -36.52 -27.03 9.20
N GLY A 24 -36.47 -25.70 9.09
CA GLY A 24 -37.36 -24.75 9.75
C GLY A 24 -36.90 -23.30 9.57
N MET A 25 -37.27 -22.67 8.44
CA MET A 25 -37.22 -21.21 8.25
C MET A 25 -38.31 -20.54 9.10
N GLU A 26 -38.00 -19.43 9.76
CA GLU A 26 -38.88 -18.26 9.81
C GLU A 26 -38.10 -17.01 10.27
N SER A 27 -38.38 -15.92 9.57
CA SER A 27 -37.79 -14.58 9.67
C SER A 27 -38.59 -13.72 10.64
N CYS A 28 -37.93 -12.81 11.36
CA CYS A 28 -38.51 -11.51 11.72
C CYS A 28 -37.41 -10.48 12.01
N ASN A 29 -37.58 -9.33 11.35
CA ASN A 29 -36.73 -8.15 11.38
C ASN A 29 -36.73 -7.45 12.75
N GLY A 30 -35.57 -6.92 13.14
CA GLY A 30 -35.42 -5.94 14.20
C GLY A 30 -34.11 -5.18 13.99
N ALA A 31 -34.20 -4.04 13.31
CA ALA A 31 -33.09 -3.14 13.08
C ALA A 31 -32.79 -2.34 14.34
N GLU A 32 -31.56 -2.38 14.83
CA GLU A 32 -30.94 -1.35 15.66
C GLU A 32 -29.41 -1.45 15.49
N PHE A 33 -28.83 -0.48 14.77
CA PHE A 33 -27.40 -0.16 14.78
C PHE A 33 -27.29 1.29 15.26
N PRO A 34 -26.29 1.62 16.07
CA PRO A 34 -25.01 2.00 15.46
C PRO A 34 -23.83 1.31 16.13
N GLU A 35 -23.12 0.47 15.38
CA GLU A 35 -21.75 0.09 15.69
C GLU A 35 -20.83 1.08 15.00
N GLN A 36 -20.00 1.76 15.79
CA GLN A 36 -18.94 2.62 15.30
C GLN A 36 -17.77 1.76 14.76
N PRO A 37 -17.03 2.24 13.74
CA PRO A 37 -15.97 1.48 13.10
C PRO A 37 -14.83 1.18 14.08
N GLN A 38 -14.35 -0.07 14.08
CA GLN A 38 -13.24 -0.51 14.91
C GLN A 38 -11.91 -0.05 14.27
N LYS A 39 -11.01 0.54 15.06
CA LYS A 39 -9.68 0.94 14.60
C LYS A 39 -8.63 0.00 15.20
N VAL A 40 -7.95 -0.76 14.35
CA VAL A 40 -6.94 -1.77 14.75
C VAL A 40 -5.56 -1.11 14.75
N ILE A 41 -4.91 -1.09 15.92
CA ILE A 41 -3.62 -0.42 16.13
C ILE A 41 -2.57 -1.44 16.58
N THR A 42 -1.40 -1.43 15.94
CA THR A 42 -0.25 -2.29 16.30
C THR A 42 0.93 -1.40 16.71
N PRO A 43 1.36 -1.35 17.98
CA PRO A 43 2.55 -0.62 18.38
C PRO A 43 3.82 -1.48 18.20
N GLY A 44 4.87 -0.89 17.64
CA GLY A 44 6.23 -1.41 17.71
C GLY A 44 7.09 -0.48 18.57
N TYR A 45 7.61 -0.97 19.69
CA TYR A 45 8.63 -0.27 20.48
C TYR A 45 10.00 -0.84 20.13
N MET A 46 10.90 -0.03 19.57
CA MET A 46 12.31 -0.39 19.41
C MET A 46 13.14 0.33 20.47
N GLN A 47 13.86 -0.44 21.28
CA GLN A 47 14.96 0.06 22.09
C GLN A 47 16.23 -0.65 21.60
N THR A 48 16.94 -0.04 20.65
CA THR A 48 18.20 -0.58 20.12
C THR A 48 19.39 0.05 20.83
N ARG A 49 20.25 -0.81 21.39
CA ARG A 49 21.62 -0.49 21.76
C ARG A 49 22.47 -0.58 20.50
N ASN A 50 23.16 0.50 20.17
CA ASN A 50 24.09 0.61 19.05
C ASN A 50 25.09 -0.55 19.02
N ASP A 51 25.21 -1.22 17.87
CA ASP A 51 26.48 -1.46 17.19
C ASP A 51 26.22 -2.12 15.82
N CYS A 52 27.03 -1.73 14.82
CA CYS A 52 27.10 -2.21 13.44
C CYS A 52 26.20 -1.53 12.39
N CYS A 53 26.75 -0.52 11.70
CA CYS A 53 26.55 -0.30 10.26
C CYS A 53 27.61 0.66 9.70
N THR A 54 28.47 0.17 8.81
CA THR A 54 29.30 0.99 7.90
C THR A 54 28.94 0.62 6.46
N GLU A 55 28.95 1.65 5.60
CA GLU A 55 28.96 1.64 4.11
C GLU A 55 27.64 1.91 3.35
N THR A 56 27.37 3.21 3.17
CA THR A 56 27.11 3.95 1.90
C THR A 56 26.42 3.28 0.70
N ARG A 57 25.25 3.81 0.30
CA ARG A 57 25.08 4.67 -0.90
C ARG A 57 23.64 5.22 -1.01
N ASN A 58 23.54 6.53 -1.15
CA ASN A 58 22.33 7.31 -1.37
C ASN A 58 21.87 7.22 -2.83
N ASP A 59 20.57 7.04 -3.06
CA ASP A 59 19.81 7.59 -4.19
C ASP A 59 18.30 7.45 -3.86
N CYS A 60 17.65 8.55 -3.44
CA CYS A 60 16.22 8.59 -3.11
C CYS A 60 15.43 9.33 -4.20
N CYS A 61 14.47 8.63 -4.82
CA CYS A 61 13.36 9.24 -5.54
C CYS A 61 12.21 9.51 -4.55
N THR A 62 11.83 10.77 -4.41
CA THR A 62 10.65 11.25 -3.64
C THR A 62 9.33 10.75 -4.25
N LEU A 63 8.46 10.14 -3.44
CA LEU A 63 7.05 9.85 -3.76
C LEU A 63 6.13 10.96 -3.20
N PRO A 64 5.07 11.38 -3.93
CA PRO A 64 4.16 12.44 -3.49
C PRO A 64 2.99 11.92 -2.61
N PRO A 65 2.23 12.83 -1.95
CA PRO A 65 1.39 12.58 -0.77
C PRO A 65 0.10 11.74 -0.96
N SER A 66 -0.09 11.06 -2.08
CA SER A 66 -1.39 10.49 -2.48
C SER A 66 -1.65 9.04 -2.06
N GLN A 67 -0.67 8.35 -1.44
CA GLN A 67 -0.87 6.97 -0.96
C GLN A 67 -1.74 6.86 0.29
N ALA A 68 -1.86 7.92 1.09
CA ALA A 68 -2.70 7.93 2.30
C ALA A 68 -4.21 7.85 1.99
N GLN A 69 -4.64 8.28 0.80
CA GLN A 69 -6.06 8.28 0.41
C GLN A 69 -6.56 6.93 -0.13
N ALA A 70 -5.66 6.03 -0.56
CA ALA A 70 -6.06 4.75 -1.13
C ALA A 70 -6.40 3.68 -0.06
N GLN A 71 -5.84 3.80 1.15
CA GLN A 71 -6.11 2.86 2.26
C GLN A 71 -7.52 3.04 2.85
N SER A 72 -8.07 4.26 2.82
CA SER A 72 -9.40 4.60 3.35
C SER A 72 -10.58 4.01 2.54
N MET A 73 -10.38 3.65 1.27
CA MET A 73 -11.49 3.25 0.38
C MET A 73 -11.72 1.74 0.24
N LEU A 74 -10.84 0.88 0.77
CA LEU A 74 -10.94 -0.58 0.57
C LEU A 74 -11.77 -1.31 1.65
N ASN A 75 -12.10 -0.66 2.77
CA ASN A 75 -13.13 -1.13 3.71
C ASN A 75 -13.60 0.05 4.61
N PRO A 76 -14.83 0.57 4.52
CA PRO A 76 -15.28 1.67 5.36
C PRO A 76 -15.42 1.29 6.84
N LYS A 77 -15.17 0.03 7.22
CA LYS A 77 -15.31 -0.48 8.59
C LYS A 77 -14.04 -0.47 9.42
N GLN A 78 -12.83 -0.37 8.86
CA GLN A 78 -11.58 -0.51 9.61
C GLN A 78 -10.38 0.12 8.87
N GLU A 79 -9.69 1.07 9.53
CA GLU A 79 -8.35 1.52 9.15
C GLU A 79 -7.32 0.69 9.91
N VAL A 80 -6.42 0.00 9.19
CA VAL A 80 -5.26 -0.69 9.78
C VAL A 80 -3.99 0.02 9.33
N ASN A 81 -3.35 0.75 10.25
CA ASN A 81 -2.07 1.42 10.01
C ASN A 81 -0.93 0.51 10.48
N LEU A 82 -0.32 -0.23 9.56
CA LEU A 82 0.92 -0.98 9.80
C LEU A 82 2.10 -0.14 9.30
N LYS A 83 2.83 0.52 10.22
CA LYS A 83 4.05 1.28 9.89
C LYS A 83 5.27 0.47 10.32
N CYS A 84 6.04 -0.03 9.34
CA CYS A 84 7.31 -0.71 9.55
C CYS A 84 8.45 0.32 9.50
N SER A 85 9.23 0.48 10.57
CA SER A 85 10.38 1.38 10.61
C SER A 85 11.66 0.61 10.25
N CYS A 86 12.15 0.84 9.03
CA CYS A 86 13.53 0.56 8.64
C CYS A 86 14.23 1.90 8.43
N SER A 87 15.46 1.99 8.91
CA SER A 87 16.16 3.20 9.34
C SER A 87 16.38 4.31 8.29
N ASN A 88 16.49 5.54 8.82
CA ASN A 88 17.22 6.72 8.32
C ASN A 88 16.49 7.88 7.61
N HIS A 89 15.21 8.13 7.88
CA HIS A 89 14.67 9.51 7.87
C HIS A 89 13.52 9.65 8.85
N THR A 90 13.79 10.24 10.02
CA THR A 90 12.80 10.54 11.06
C THR A 90 12.07 11.83 10.75
N TYR A 91 10.90 11.73 10.10
CA TYR A 91 9.76 12.48 10.58
C TYR A 91 9.15 11.64 11.70
N GLU A 92 9.64 11.86 12.93
CA GLU A 92 8.99 11.36 14.15
C GLU A 92 7.68 12.13 14.32
N GLU A 93 6.65 11.74 13.57
CA GLU A 93 5.31 11.85 14.12
C GLU A 93 5.23 10.77 15.19
N ASP A 94 5.51 11.16 16.44
CA ASP A 94 5.27 10.33 17.62
C ASP A 94 3.79 9.93 17.59
N PHE A 95 3.55 8.66 17.29
CA PHE A 95 2.20 8.12 17.32
C PHE A 95 1.82 7.93 18.79
N ASP A 96 1.02 8.85 19.33
CA ASP A 96 0.57 8.77 20.70
C ASP A 96 -0.49 7.66 20.82
N LEU A 97 -0.04 6.50 21.31
CA LEU A 97 -0.87 5.33 21.57
C LEU A 97 -2.03 5.67 22.54
N VAL A 98 -1.79 6.57 23.50
CA VAL A 98 -2.79 6.98 24.48
C VAL A 98 -3.88 7.77 23.78
N ASP A 99 -3.53 8.73 22.92
CA ASP A 99 -4.51 9.46 22.12
C ASP A 99 -5.29 8.52 21.19
N ALA A 100 -4.61 7.57 20.56
CA ALA A 100 -5.27 6.64 19.65
C ALA A 100 -6.28 5.73 20.37
N ILE A 101 -5.97 5.29 21.59
CA ILE A 101 -6.91 4.54 22.44
C ILE A 101 -8.04 5.45 22.94
N ASN A 102 -7.73 6.68 23.36
CA ASN A 102 -8.72 7.68 23.79
C ASN A 102 -9.72 8.06 22.69
N THR A 103 -9.31 7.97 21.41
CA THR A 103 -10.19 8.19 20.25
C THR A 103 -11.04 6.97 19.87
N GLY A 104 -11.03 5.91 20.69
CA GLY A 104 -11.79 4.67 20.48
C GLY A 104 -11.03 3.57 19.74
N GLY A 105 -9.71 3.72 19.58
CA GLY A 105 -8.86 2.66 19.06
C GLY A 105 -8.71 1.50 20.06
N LYS A 106 -8.58 0.28 19.55
CA LYS A 106 -8.38 -0.93 20.36
C LYS A 106 -7.01 -1.52 20.09
N ALA A 107 -6.28 -1.84 21.14
CA ALA A 107 -4.99 -2.51 21.03
C ALA A 107 -5.21 -4.00 20.81
N VAL A 108 -4.80 -4.55 19.67
CA VAL A 108 -5.09 -5.97 19.36
C VAL A 108 -3.87 -6.87 19.56
N LEU A 109 -2.66 -6.33 19.33
CA LEU A 109 -1.42 -7.10 19.35
C LEU A 109 -0.27 -6.29 19.91
N VAL A 110 0.44 -6.85 20.91
CA VAL A 110 1.74 -6.38 21.39
C VAL A 110 2.82 -7.24 20.75
N VAL A 111 3.81 -6.64 20.09
CA VAL A 111 4.91 -7.38 19.46
C VAL A 111 6.22 -7.02 20.14
N GLU A 112 6.89 -8.03 20.68
CA GLU A 112 8.26 -7.93 21.21
C GLU A 112 9.21 -8.78 20.36
N LEU A 113 10.15 -8.12 19.70
CA LEU A 113 11.21 -8.76 18.91
C LEU A 113 12.52 -8.77 19.71
N LYS A 114 13.10 -9.96 19.90
CA LYS A 114 14.41 -10.14 20.55
C LYS A 114 15.42 -10.74 19.57
N SER A 115 16.71 -10.57 19.85
CA SER A 115 17.76 -11.26 19.08
C SER A 115 17.81 -12.76 19.34
N ARG A 116 17.36 -13.19 20.53
CA ARG A 116 17.18 -14.58 20.93
C ARG A 116 16.14 -14.62 22.04
N VAL A 117 15.06 -15.36 21.84
CA VAL A 117 14.00 -15.44 22.85
C VAL A 117 14.30 -16.54 23.86
N ASN A 118 14.18 -16.22 25.14
CA ASN A 118 14.00 -17.15 26.23
C ASN A 118 12.69 -16.82 26.94
N PHE A 119 11.64 -17.55 26.57
CA PHE A 119 10.28 -17.30 27.05
C PHE A 119 10.20 -17.12 28.57
N LYS A 120 10.92 -17.92 29.37
CA LYS A 120 10.88 -17.86 30.84
C LYS A 120 11.30 -16.50 31.41
N TYR A 121 12.21 -15.80 30.73
CA TYR A 121 12.76 -14.53 31.19
C TYR A 121 12.18 -13.34 30.44
N ASP A 122 11.92 -13.50 29.14
CA ASP A 122 11.56 -12.40 28.26
C ASP A 122 10.05 -12.10 28.22
N ILE A 123 9.20 -13.00 28.72
CA ILE A 123 7.74 -12.83 28.63
C ILE A 123 7.18 -11.75 29.56
N TRP A 124 7.85 -11.48 30.68
CA TRP A 124 7.24 -10.72 31.78
C TRP A 124 6.97 -9.26 31.44
N GLN A 125 7.90 -8.60 30.74
CA GLN A 125 7.71 -7.19 30.36
C GLN A 125 6.62 -7.03 29.29
N PRO A 126 6.65 -7.76 28.17
CA PRO A 126 5.57 -7.67 27.17
C PRO A 126 4.21 -8.12 27.70
N LEU A 127 4.16 -9.10 28.63
CA LEU A 127 2.93 -9.49 29.31
C LEU A 127 2.39 -8.37 30.18
N ALA A 128 3.24 -7.65 30.92
CA ALA A 128 2.82 -6.50 31.70
C ALA A 128 2.19 -5.42 30.79
N THR A 129 2.83 -5.12 29.65
CA THR A 129 2.28 -4.21 28.63
C THR A 129 0.92 -4.68 28.11
N ALA A 130 0.79 -5.97 27.78
CA ALA A 130 -0.47 -6.53 27.29
C ALA A 130 -1.60 -6.43 28.34
N LEU A 131 -1.28 -6.60 29.62
CA LEU A 131 -2.25 -6.44 30.71
C LEU A 131 -2.71 -4.99 30.89
N GLU A 132 -1.79 -4.03 30.80
CA GLU A 132 -2.14 -2.60 30.85
C GLU A 132 -3.06 -2.22 29.69
N LEU A 133 -2.77 -2.72 28.48
CA LEU A 133 -3.62 -2.50 27.31
C LEU A 133 -4.97 -3.22 27.43
N ALA A 134 -5.01 -4.43 28.00
CA ALA A 134 -6.25 -5.15 28.24
C ALA A 134 -7.17 -4.43 29.23
N ILE A 135 -6.62 -3.70 30.21
CA ILE A 135 -7.41 -2.84 31.09
C ILE A 135 -8.05 -1.69 30.29
N GLN A 136 -7.30 -1.09 29.37
CA GLN A 136 -7.78 0.02 28.54
C GLN A 136 -8.80 -0.43 27.48
N ASN A 137 -8.67 -1.65 26.98
CA ASN A 137 -9.58 -2.28 26.03
C ASN A 137 -10.90 -2.79 26.65
N GLU A 138 -11.04 -2.71 27.97
CA GLU A 138 -12.17 -3.23 28.74
C GLU A 138 -12.43 -4.73 28.53
N THR A 139 -13.18 -5.13 27.51
CA THR A 139 -13.55 -6.54 27.26
C THR A 139 -12.78 -7.16 26.11
N ASP A 140 -12.12 -6.37 25.27
CA ASP A 140 -11.45 -6.92 24.08
C ASP A 140 -10.10 -7.54 24.42
N PRO A 141 -9.81 -8.75 23.91
CA PRO A 141 -8.55 -9.42 24.16
C PRO A 141 -7.37 -8.69 23.51
N VAL A 142 -6.22 -8.74 24.18
CA VAL A 142 -4.94 -8.29 23.65
C VAL A 142 -4.04 -9.50 23.50
N THR A 143 -3.55 -9.74 22.29
CA THR A 143 -2.59 -10.81 22.03
C THR A 143 -1.17 -10.28 22.20
N LEU A 144 -0.31 -11.08 22.82
CA LEU A 144 1.12 -10.86 22.89
C LEU A 144 1.83 -11.78 21.90
N LEU A 145 2.73 -11.23 21.09
CA LEU A 145 3.68 -11.94 20.25
C LEU A 145 5.10 -11.65 20.73
N LEU A 146 5.79 -12.68 21.23
CA LEU A 146 7.21 -12.65 21.54
C LEU A 146 7.97 -13.52 20.52
N THR A 147 8.96 -12.95 19.83
CA THR A 147 9.69 -13.70 18.80
C THR A 147 11.15 -13.27 18.63
N ASP A 148 12.00 -14.17 18.14
CA ASP A 148 13.32 -13.88 17.57
C ASP A 148 13.41 -14.23 16.08
N ALA A 149 12.25 -14.26 15.42
CA ALA A 149 12.04 -14.73 14.05
C ALA A 149 12.36 -16.22 13.81
N SER A 150 12.75 -16.96 14.86
CA SER A 150 12.94 -18.42 14.85
C SER A 150 11.92 -19.13 15.73
N ASP A 151 11.67 -18.59 16.92
CA ASP A 151 10.61 -19.03 17.81
C ASP A 151 9.54 -17.95 17.91
N TRP A 152 8.28 -18.35 17.85
CA TRP A 152 7.12 -17.46 17.87
C TRP A 152 6.18 -17.89 18.98
N TYR A 153 6.05 -17.05 20.01
CA TYR A 153 5.17 -17.31 21.15
C TYR A 153 4.01 -16.34 21.12
N PHE A 154 2.80 -16.89 21.07
CA PHE A 154 1.55 -16.16 21.16
C PHE A 154 0.89 -16.45 22.50
N ALA A 155 0.32 -15.43 23.13
CA ALA A 155 -0.51 -15.58 24.30
C ALA A 155 -1.54 -14.45 24.37
N THR A 156 -2.80 -14.77 24.60
CA THR A 156 -3.89 -13.79 24.60
C THR A 156 -4.35 -13.52 26.02
N VAL A 157 -4.42 -12.25 26.39
CA VAL A 157 -4.96 -11.80 27.69
C VAL A 157 -6.26 -11.04 27.49
N GLN A 158 -7.22 -11.28 28.37
CA GLN A 158 -8.48 -10.55 28.40
C GLN A 158 -8.82 -10.17 29.83
N LEU A 159 -9.26 -8.93 30.03
CA LEU A 159 -9.81 -8.51 31.32
C LEU A 159 -11.18 -9.16 31.52
N VAL A 160 -11.36 -9.84 32.65
CA VAL A 160 -12.61 -10.50 33.02
C VAL A 160 -13.49 -9.52 33.80
N GLN A 161 -12.94 -8.95 34.87
CA GLN A 161 -13.64 -8.01 35.72
C GLN A 161 -12.68 -7.21 36.60
N LYS A 162 -13.18 -6.07 37.08
CA LYS A 162 -12.54 -5.32 38.16
C LYS A 162 -12.89 -5.97 39.49
N ILE A 163 -11.88 -6.20 40.33
CA ILE A 163 -12.11 -6.78 41.66
C ILE A 163 -12.55 -5.62 42.56
N ASP A 164 -13.86 -5.52 42.80
CA ASP A 164 -14.33 -4.70 43.92
C ASP A 164 -13.75 -5.29 45.20
N ASN A 165 -13.26 -4.46 46.12
CA ASN A 165 -12.57 -4.85 47.37
C ASN A 165 -13.40 -5.75 48.34
N LYS A 166 -14.55 -6.27 47.90
CA LYS A 166 -15.28 -7.35 48.55
C LYS A 166 -14.58 -8.65 48.16
N GLY A 167 -13.86 -9.24 49.10
CA GLY A 167 -12.91 -10.35 48.91
C GLY A 167 -13.35 -11.49 47.97
N PRO A 168 -12.37 -12.28 47.47
CA PRO A 168 -12.50 -13.01 46.23
C PRO A 168 -13.52 -14.16 46.30
N PRO A 169 -14.39 -14.34 45.30
CA PRO A 169 -15.02 -15.64 45.08
C PRO A 169 -13.94 -16.65 44.68
N LEU A 170 -13.95 -17.83 45.33
CA LEU A 170 -13.06 -18.94 44.97
C LEU A 170 -13.36 -19.45 43.55
N PRO A 171 -12.33 -19.89 42.79
CA PRO A 171 -12.51 -20.42 41.45
C PRO A 171 -13.31 -21.72 41.50
N LYS A 172 -14.50 -21.71 40.89
CA LYS A 172 -15.28 -22.92 40.61
C LYS A 172 -14.94 -23.43 39.21
N GLY A 173 -14.25 -24.57 39.16
CA GLY A 173 -14.49 -25.59 38.13
C GLY A 173 -13.58 -25.57 36.90
N ASN A 174 -12.50 -26.35 36.99
CA ASN A 174 -12.15 -27.47 36.10
C ASN A 174 -12.80 -27.46 34.70
N SER A 175 -12.45 -26.51 33.85
CA SER A 175 -12.79 -26.55 32.43
C SER A 175 -11.54 -26.21 31.64
N GLN A 176 -10.87 -27.26 31.18
CA GLN A 176 -9.67 -27.22 30.34
C GLN A 176 -9.84 -26.47 29.01
N ALA A 177 -11.04 -25.93 28.74
CA ALA A 177 -11.42 -25.17 27.56
C ALA A 177 -11.49 -23.64 27.81
N HIS A 178 -11.28 -23.18 29.03
CA HIS A 178 -11.35 -21.77 29.42
C HIS A 178 -10.02 -21.41 30.09
N GLY A 179 -9.37 -20.33 29.67
CA GLY A 179 -7.98 -20.00 29.98
C GLY A 179 -7.60 -19.95 31.47
N TYR A 180 -6.32 -19.68 31.72
CA TYR A 180 -5.79 -19.50 33.07
C TYR A 180 -6.23 -18.15 33.64
N GLN A 181 -7.09 -18.19 34.65
CA GLN A 181 -7.52 -16.99 35.37
C GLN A 181 -6.52 -16.61 36.47
N PHE A 182 -6.19 -15.32 36.56
CA PHE A 182 -5.28 -14.79 37.57
C PHE A 182 -5.58 -13.33 37.89
N GLN A 183 -5.05 -12.86 39.01
CA GLN A 183 -5.26 -11.50 39.50
C GLN A 183 -3.96 -10.70 39.41
N ALA A 184 -4.04 -9.50 38.85
CA ALA A 184 -2.92 -8.55 38.79
C ALA A 184 -3.47 -7.12 38.86
N CYS A 185 -2.75 -6.21 39.53
CA CYS A 185 -3.09 -4.78 39.55
C CYS A 185 -4.55 -4.46 39.94
N GLY A 186 -5.18 -5.26 40.82
CA GLY A 186 -6.58 -5.06 41.23
C GLY A 186 -7.64 -5.52 40.21
N HIS A 187 -7.23 -6.27 39.19
CA HIS A 187 -8.09 -6.77 38.11
C HIS A 187 -7.94 -8.29 37.99
N GLU A 188 -8.99 -8.94 37.49
CA GLU A 188 -8.99 -10.36 37.14
C GLU A 188 -8.85 -10.52 35.63
N PHE A 189 -7.89 -11.34 35.21
CA PHE A 189 -7.57 -11.59 33.81
C PHE A 189 -7.71 -13.06 33.48
N CYS A 190 -7.96 -13.34 32.20
CA CYS A 190 -7.91 -14.67 31.61
C CYS A 190 -6.76 -14.70 30.59
N LEU A 191 -5.81 -15.62 30.77
CA LEU A 191 -4.76 -15.94 29.80
C LEU A 191 -5.17 -17.19 29.01
N PHE A 192 -5.30 -17.08 27.70
CA PHE A 192 -5.71 -18.19 26.83
C PHE A 192 -4.99 -18.13 25.48
N ASP A 193 -5.28 -19.10 24.63
CA ASP A 193 -4.73 -19.24 23.28
C ASP A 193 -3.19 -19.14 23.24
N TRP A 194 -2.54 -19.81 24.19
CA TRP A 194 -1.10 -19.92 24.20
C TRP A 194 -0.65 -20.89 23.10
N VAL A 195 -0.01 -20.35 22.07
CA VAL A 195 0.55 -21.14 20.97
C VAL A 195 2.03 -20.83 20.77
N GLN A 196 2.84 -21.86 20.54
CA GLN A 196 4.24 -21.72 20.13
C GLN A 196 4.43 -22.30 18.73
N PHE A 197 5.16 -21.58 17.89
CA PHE A 197 5.63 -22.07 16.60
C PHE A 197 7.15 -22.01 16.52
N GLU A 198 7.78 -23.14 16.20
CA GLU A 198 9.20 -23.19 15.83
C GLU A 198 9.29 -23.00 14.32
N CYS A 199 9.66 -21.79 13.90
CA CYS A 199 9.68 -21.39 12.50
C CYS A 199 10.73 -20.30 12.24
N ASN A 200 11.85 -20.67 11.63
CA ASN A 200 12.86 -19.70 11.23
C ASN A 200 12.50 -19.02 9.90
N LEU A 201 11.92 -17.81 9.98
CA LEU A 201 11.61 -17.00 8.79
C LEU A 201 12.86 -16.45 8.10
N LEU A 202 13.98 -16.36 8.82
CA LEU A 202 15.26 -15.87 8.28
C LEU A 202 16.08 -16.99 7.61
N SER A 203 15.69 -18.25 7.79
CA SER A 203 16.36 -19.38 7.15
C SER A 203 16.05 -19.39 5.66
N THR A 204 17.02 -18.95 4.86
CA THR A 204 16.99 -19.03 3.39
C THR A 204 17.23 -20.44 2.86
N SER A 205 17.41 -21.43 3.73
CA SER A 205 17.69 -22.79 3.31
C SER A 205 16.47 -23.40 2.61
N LYS A 206 16.60 -23.65 1.30
CA LYS A 206 15.56 -24.24 0.43
C LYS A 206 15.03 -25.62 0.88
N ARG A 207 15.57 -26.19 1.96
CA ARG A 207 15.21 -27.52 2.48
C ARG A 207 14.22 -27.47 3.64
N SER A 208 14.00 -26.33 4.28
CA SER A 208 12.91 -26.19 5.25
C SER A 208 11.65 -25.72 4.53
N SER A 209 10.96 -26.65 3.87
CA SER A 209 9.53 -26.47 3.58
C SER A 209 8.77 -26.55 4.91
N SER A 210 8.97 -25.54 5.75
CA SER A 210 8.33 -25.49 7.06
C SER A 210 6.86 -25.21 6.82
N SER A 211 6.05 -26.26 6.85
CA SER A 211 4.59 -26.21 6.91
C SER A 211 4.06 -25.37 8.08
N VAL A 212 4.95 -24.83 8.91
CA VAL A 212 4.69 -23.96 10.04
C VAL A 212 4.62 -22.48 9.61
N VAL A 213 5.33 -22.05 8.56
CA VAL A 213 5.29 -20.64 8.10
C VAL A 213 3.86 -20.18 7.81
N PRO A 214 3.06 -20.89 7.00
CA PRO A 214 1.68 -20.47 6.74
C PRO A 214 0.80 -20.49 8.00
N LYS A 215 1.13 -21.33 8.99
CA LYS A 215 0.38 -21.40 10.27
C LYS A 215 0.65 -20.19 11.15
N VAL A 216 1.90 -19.70 11.19
CA VAL A 216 2.25 -18.46 11.90
C VAL A 216 1.49 -17.28 11.30
N PHE A 217 1.55 -17.11 9.98
CA PHE A 217 0.83 -16.04 9.30
C PHE A 217 -0.68 -16.17 9.46
N ALA A 218 -1.22 -17.39 9.41
CA ALA A 218 -2.64 -17.60 9.62
C ALA A 218 -3.09 -17.22 11.03
N HIS A 219 -2.31 -17.59 12.05
CA HIS A 219 -2.58 -17.21 13.43
C HIS A 219 -2.47 -15.69 13.63
N MET A 220 -1.43 -15.04 13.09
CA MET A 220 -1.31 -13.58 13.10
C MET A 220 -2.51 -12.90 12.43
N HIS A 221 -3.00 -13.42 11.31
CA HIS A 221 -4.19 -12.89 10.66
C HIS A 221 -5.42 -13.00 11.54
N THR A 222 -5.68 -14.18 12.14
CA THR A 222 -6.81 -14.38 13.06
C THR A 222 -6.76 -13.43 14.26
N VAL A 223 -5.56 -13.12 14.74
CA VAL A 223 -5.37 -12.16 15.83
C VAL A 223 -5.68 -10.74 15.37
N LEU A 224 -5.11 -10.30 14.25
CA LEU A 224 -5.30 -8.92 13.75
C LEU A 224 -6.72 -8.65 13.24
N TYR A 225 -7.39 -9.69 12.74
CA TYR A 225 -8.69 -9.61 12.08
C TYR A 225 -9.63 -10.70 12.62
N PRO A 226 -10.08 -10.57 13.88
CA PRO A 226 -10.93 -11.57 14.50
C PRO A 226 -12.27 -11.70 13.75
N GLY A 227 -12.65 -12.95 13.42
CA GLY A 227 -13.88 -13.24 12.69
C GLY A 227 -13.77 -13.18 11.17
N GLU A 228 -12.62 -12.75 10.63
CA GLU A 228 -12.38 -12.78 9.19
C GLU A 228 -11.88 -14.17 8.74
N ASP A 229 -12.46 -14.65 7.63
CA ASP A 229 -12.04 -15.90 7.02
C ASP A 229 -10.79 -15.67 6.16
N ILE A 230 -9.66 -16.22 6.61
CA ILE A 230 -8.37 -16.09 5.92
C ILE A 230 -8.40 -16.61 4.48
N THR A 231 -9.35 -17.50 4.13
CA THR A 231 -9.48 -17.98 2.75
C THR A 231 -9.91 -16.86 1.80
N GLN A 232 -10.58 -15.81 2.30
CA GLN A 232 -10.98 -14.62 1.54
C GLN A 232 -9.82 -13.66 1.27
N VAL A 233 -8.69 -13.79 1.98
CA VAL A 233 -7.52 -12.92 1.79
C VAL A 233 -7.00 -12.98 0.34
N VAL A 234 -7.11 -14.15 -0.29
CA VAL A 234 -6.74 -14.30 -1.72
C VAL A 234 -7.66 -13.47 -2.61
N ASP A 235 -8.96 -13.49 -2.35
CA ASP A 235 -9.95 -12.73 -3.10
C ASP A 235 -9.78 -11.22 -2.87
N TRP A 236 -9.49 -10.80 -1.63
CA TRP A 236 -9.18 -9.40 -1.32
C TRP A 236 -7.89 -8.92 -1.95
N ALA A 237 -6.83 -9.72 -1.93
CA ALA A 237 -5.57 -9.38 -2.59
C ALA A 237 -5.78 -9.21 -4.10
N LYS A 238 -6.58 -10.09 -4.71
CA LYS A 238 -6.96 -9.98 -6.12
C LYS A 238 -7.78 -8.72 -6.39
N LEU A 239 -8.81 -8.45 -5.59
CA LEU A 239 -9.66 -7.27 -5.70
C LEU A 239 -8.86 -5.96 -5.54
N ALA A 240 -7.96 -5.91 -4.55
CA ALA A 240 -7.07 -4.78 -4.33
C ALA A 240 -6.11 -4.58 -5.52
N SER A 241 -5.56 -5.66 -6.07
CA SER A 241 -4.72 -5.60 -7.27
C SER A 241 -5.48 -5.08 -8.48
N GLU A 242 -6.71 -5.54 -8.72
CA GLU A 242 -7.57 -5.07 -9.81
C GLU A 242 -7.95 -3.59 -9.64
N THR A 243 -8.21 -3.18 -8.40
CA THR A 243 -8.51 -1.78 -8.06
C THR A 243 -7.30 -0.88 -8.29
N LEU A 244 -6.11 -1.28 -7.85
CA LEU A 244 -4.87 -0.55 -8.07
C LEU A 244 -4.52 -0.46 -9.55
N GLN A 245 -4.72 -1.54 -10.32
CA GLN A 245 -4.53 -1.52 -11.76
C GLN A 245 -5.48 -0.54 -12.43
N THR A 246 -6.77 -0.56 -12.07
CA THR A 246 -7.77 0.38 -12.59
C THR A 246 -7.42 1.83 -12.29
N LEU A 247 -6.94 2.11 -11.07
CA LEU A 247 -6.47 3.44 -10.68
C LEU A 247 -5.23 3.86 -11.47
N ALA A 248 -4.26 2.96 -11.61
CA ALA A 248 -3.06 3.20 -12.40
C ALA A 248 -3.41 3.51 -13.86
N ASP A 249 -4.30 2.74 -14.48
CA ASP A 249 -4.76 2.95 -15.85
C ASP A 249 -5.50 4.28 -16.00
N LYS A 250 -6.37 4.62 -15.05
CA LYS A 250 -7.10 5.89 -15.03
C LYS A 250 -6.15 7.10 -14.97
N TRP A 251 -5.01 6.95 -14.30
CA TRP A 251 -3.98 7.99 -14.21
C TRP A 251 -3.04 8.01 -15.42
N ALA A 252 -2.57 6.85 -15.87
CA ALA A 252 -1.56 6.76 -16.91
C ALA A 252 -2.13 7.07 -18.30
N ASN A 253 -3.35 6.60 -18.62
CA ASN A 253 -3.91 6.72 -19.97
C ASN A 253 -4.08 8.17 -20.45
N PRO A 254 -4.60 9.12 -19.64
CA PRO A 254 -4.68 10.52 -20.05
C PRO A 254 -3.31 11.13 -20.32
N VAL A 255 -2.32 10.85 -19.48
CA VAL A 255 -0.94 11.38 -19.63
C VAL A 255 -0.28 10.84 -20.89
N ILE A 256 -0.40 9.53 -21.13
CA ILE A 256 0.13 8.89 -22.35
C ILE A 256 -0.55 9.47 -23.59
N THR A 257 -1.88 9.64 -23.55
CA THR A 257 -2.65 10.22 -24.65
C THR A 257 -2.21 11.65 -24.95
N ASP A 258 -2.06 12.48 -23.92
CA ASP A 258 -1.65 13.87 -24.04
C ASP A 258 -0.24 14.00 -24.63
N LEU A 259 0.70 13.19 -24.16
CA LEU A 259 2.07 13.14 -24.68
C LEU A 259 2.09 12.76 -26.18
N VAL A 260 1.29 11.77 -26.57
CA VAL A 260 1.18 11.36 -27.98
C VAL A 260 0.55 12.46 -28.83
N SER A 261 -0.47 13.16 -28.35
CA SER A 261 -1.05 14.31 -29.07
C SER A 261 -0.07 15.48 -29.17
N SER A 262 0.64 15.80 -28.09
CA SER A 262 1.64 16.88 -28.07
C SER A 262 2.74 16.63 -29.10
N ARG A 263 3.23 15.39 -29.19
CA ARG A 263 4.23 15.01 -30.20
C ARG A 263 3.71 15.16 -31.62
N LYS A 264 2.46 14.78 -31.89
CA LYS A 264 1.84 14.98 -33.22
C LYS A 264 1.69 16.46 -33.57
N VAL A 265 1.38 17.31 -32.59
CA VAL A 265 1.31 18.77 -32.79
C VAL A 265 2.68 19.33 -33.14
N GLU A 266 3.74 18.88 -32.46
CA GLU A 266 5.11 19.31 -32.76
C GLU A 266 5.55 18.86 -34.17
N ASP A 267 5.25 17.63 -34.56
CA ASP A 267 5.53 17.14 -35.92
C ASP A 267 4.79 17.96 -37.00
N LEU A 268 3.54 18.36 -36.73
CA LEU A 268 2.77 19.23 -37.64
C LEU A 268 3.34 20.65 -37.71
N LYS A 269 3.82 21.18 -36.58
CA LYS A 269 4.45 22.49 -36.51
C LYS A 269 5.75 22.54 -37.32
N GLN A 270 6.57 21.49 -37.23
CA GLN A 270 7.79 21.37 -38.05
C GLN A 270 7.47 21.30 -39.54
N LYS A 271 6.43 20.56 -39.93
CA LYS A 271 5.99 20.50 -41.34
C LYS A 271 5.47 21.86 -41.84
N LEU A 272 4.77 22.60 -40.99
CA LEU A 272 4.29 23.94 -41.32
C LEU A 272 5.47 24.91 -41.54
N GLU A 273 6.47 24.87 -40.67
CA GLU A 273 7.67 25.71 -40.80
C GLU A 273 8.46 25.41 -42.09
N VAL A 274 8.57 24.14 -42.47
CA VAL A 274 9.18 23.74 -43.75
C VAL A 274 8.37 24.29 -44.93
N ALA A 275 7.05 24.16 -44.91
CA ALA A 275 6.19 24.67 -45.98
C ALA A 275 6.26 26.20 -46.11
N GLU A 276 6.35 26.93 -44.99
CA GLU A 276 6.54 28.39 -44.99
C GLU A 276 7.87 28.80 -45.63
N GLN A 277 8.95 28.06 -45.36
CA GLN A 277 10.25 28.30 -45.99
C GLN A 277 10.23 28.02 -47.50
N GLU A 278 9.52 26.98 -47.95
CA GLU A 278 9.35 26.69 -49.37
C GLU A 278 8.57 27.80 -50.10
N ILE A 279 7.48 28.28 -49.51
CA ILE A 279 6.70 29.41 -50.05
C ILE A 279 7.56 30.67 -50.17
N GLU A 280 8.37 30.98 -49.16
CA GLU A 280 9.26 32.14 -49.19
C GLU A 280 10.36 31.99 -50.26
N ALA A 281 10.86 30.78 -50.48
CA ALA A 281 11.79 30.51 -51.56
C ALA A 281 11.14 30.69 -52.94
N GLU A 282 9.93 30.15 -53.14
CA GLU A 282 9.17 30.33 -54.38
C GLU A 282 8.87 31.80 -54.66
N LYS A 283 8.48 32.57 -53.63
CA LYS A 283 8.24 34.01 -53.76
C LYS A 283 9.47 34.77 -54.27
N LYS A 284 10.66 34.45 -53.74
CA LYS A 284 11.92 35.05 -54.24
C LYS A 284 12.21 34.66 -55.69
N THR A 285 11.90 33.42 -56.09
CA THR A 285 12.06 33.02 -57.50
C THR A 285 11.09 33.76 -58.42
N LEU A 286 9.87 34.04 -57.94
CA LEU A 286 8.87 34.81 -58.66
C LEU A 286 9.33 36.27 -58.84
N GLU A 287 9.82 36.93 -57.78
CA GLU A 287 10.36 38.30 -57.86
C GLU A 287 11.51 38.39 -58.90
N VAL A 288 12.42 37.41 -58.92
CA VAL A 288 13.49 37.35 -59.92
C VAL A 288 12.95 37.16 -61.34
N ALA A 289 11.89 36.36 -61.52
CA ALA A 289 11.26 36.17 -62.81
C ALA A 289 10.54 37.44 -63.30
N GLU A 290 9.86 38.16 -62.40
CA GLU A 290 9.21 39.44 -62.67
C GLU A 290 10.24 40.50 -63.11
N GLN A 291 11.37 40.61 -62.41
CA GLN A 291 12.44 41.54 -62.79
C GLN A 291 13.00 41.24 -64.19
N LYS A 292 13.25 39.96 -64.50
CA LYS A 292 13.70 39.55 -65.85
C LYS A 292 12.68 39.89 -66.94
N LEU A 293 11.40 39.76 -66.63
CA LEU A 293 10.32 40.09 -67.56
C LEU A 293 10.29 41.60 -67.83
N GLU A 294 10.51 42.42 -66.81
CA GLU A 294 10.60 43.87 -66.96
C GLU A 294 11.84 44.29 -67.78
N ASP A 295 13.00 43.69 -67.53
CA ASP A 295 14.21 43.93 -68.33
C ASP A 295 14.00 43.56 -69.82
N LEU A 296 13.26 42.47 -70.10
CA LEU A 296 12.92 42.07 -71.47
C LEU A 296 11.95 43.04 -72.14
N LYS A 297 10.96 43.57 -71.41
CA LYS A 297 10.05 44.61 -71.92
C LYS A 297 10.82 45.87 -72.32
N GLN A 298 11.74 46.33 -71.47
CA GLN A 298 12.57 47.51 -71.78
C GLN A 298 13.43 47.29 -73.03
N LYS A 299 14.04 46.11 -73.16
CA LYS A 299 14.81 45.76 -74.37
C LYS A 299 13.95 45.71 -75.63
N LEU A 300 12.72 45.20 -75.52
CA LEU A 300 11.76 45.19 -76.63
C LEU A 300 11.42 46.62 -77.06
N GLU A 301 11.11 47.51 -76.11
CA GLU A 301 10.79 48.91 -76.40
C GLU A 301 11.95 49.65 -77.10
N VAL A 302 13.19 49.43 -76.65
CA VAL A 302 14.38 49.98 -77.32
C VAL A 302 14.51 49.46 -78.75
N ALA A 303 14.35 48.15 -78.97
CA ALA A 303 14.42 47.56 -80.30
C ALA A 303 13.31 48.10 -81.24
N GLU A 304 12.10 48.31 -80.73
CA GLU A 304 11.00 48.94 -81.48
C GLU A 304 11.36 50.37 -81.89
N GLN A 305 11.94 51.18 -81.00
CA GLN A 305 12.40 52.53 -81.31
C GLN A 305 13.52 52.55 -82.38
N GLU A 306 14.46 51.62 -82.32
CA GLU A 306 15.52 51.47 -83.33
C GLU A 306 14.96 51.11 -84.71
N ILE A 307 14.00 50.16 -84.76
CA ILE A 307 13.29 49.79 -86.00
C ILE A 307 12.55 51.00 -86.58
N GLU A 308 11.86 51.78 -85.74
CA GLU A 308 11.16 53.00 -86.14
C GLU A 308 12.13 54.04 -86.72
N ALA A 309 13.31 54.22 -86.11
CA ALA A 309 14.35 55.12 -86.58
C ALA A 309 14.93 54.69 -87.94
N LEU A 310 15.22 53.40 -88.12
CA LEU A 310 15.69 52.83 -89.39
C LEU A 310 14.64 53.01 -90.50
N LYS A 311 13.36 52.76 -90.22
CA LYS A 311 12.26 53.03 -91.17
C LYS A 311 12.24 54.48 -91.63
N ARG A 312 12.41 55.44 -90.72
CA ARG A 312 12.48 56.88 -91.06
C ARG A 312 13.71 57.22 -91.92
N GLN A 313 14.88 56.63 -91.62
CA GLN A 313 16.07 56.83 -92.45
C GLN A 313 15.88 56.29 -93.86
N LEU A 314 15.28 55.10 -93.99
CA LEU A 314 14.99 54.48 -95.29
C LEU A 314 14.02 55.34 -96.11
N GLN A 315 12.96 55.88 -95.49
CA GLN A 315 12.04 56.81 -96.15
C GLN A 315 12.74 58.08 -96.64
N LYS A 316 13.65 58.66 -95.84
CA LYS A 316 14.43 59.83 -96.26
C LYS A 316 15.34 59.54 -97.44
N GLN A 317 16.00 58.38 -97.46
CA GLN A 317 16.84 57.97 -98.60
C GLN A 317 16.02 57.80 -99.88
N GLN A 318 14.80 57.26 -99.78
CA GLN A 318 13.89 57.13 -100.93
C GLN A 318 13.40 58.49 -101.46
N GLN A 319 13.36 59.55 -100.64
CA GLN A 319 12.97 60.91 -101.05
C GLN A 319 14.12 61.75 -101.65
N HIS A 320 15.39 61.35 -101.48
CA HIS A 320 16.56 62.05 -102.06
C HIS A 320 17.15 61.36 -103.30
N GLY A 321 16.60 60.21 -103.70
CA GLY A 321 16.97 59.49 -104.92
C GLY A 321 16.05 59.75 -106.12
N GLN A 322 15.16 60.75 -106.05
CA GLN A 322 14.30 61.24 -107.13
C GLN A 322 14.75 62.64 -107.55
#